data_AF-A0A662SA26-F1
#
_entry.id   AF-A0A662SA26-F1
#
_cell.length_a   1.000
_cell.length_b   1.000
_cell.length_c   1.000
_cell.angle_alpha   90.00
_cell.angle_beta   90.00
_cell.angle_gamma   90.00
#
_symmetry.space_group_name_H-M   'P 1'
#
loop_
_entity.id
_entity.type
_entity.pdbx_description
1 polymer ?
#
loop_
_entity_poly.entity_id
_entity_poly.type
_entity_poly.pdbx_seq_one_letter_code
_entity_poly.pdbx_strand_id
1 'polypeptide(L)'
;MCEIHEIKNKGYGLGDPLGNFRLCEKIGIPAWKGCFVRMGDKWARLTNLIRKQGEEEYQDAIKMESIEDTLIDLANYCLLCLILLREEKNGYGRSQSS
;
A
#
# COMPACT_ATOMS: atom_id res chain seq x y z
N MET A 1 0.10 15.19 -7.49
CA MET A 1 0.65 13.85 -7.17
C MET A 1 1.34 13.81 -5.80
N CYS A 2 2.30 14.71 -5.49
CA CYS A 2 2.94 14.79 -4.17
C CYS A 2 1.98 15.15 -3.02
N GLU A 3 1.01 16.04 -3.22
CA GLU A 3 0.15 16.54 -2.13
C GLU A 3 -0.75 15.47 -1.49
N ILE A 4 -1.25 14.50 -2.27
CA ILE A 4 -2.09 13.41 -1.73
C ILE A 4 -1.26 12.45 -0.86
N HIS A 5 0.01 12.23 -1.21
CA HIS A 5 0.92 11.42 -0.41
C HIS A 5 1.24 12.07 0.94
N GLU A 6 1.42 13.38 0.98
CA GLU A 6 1.72 14.12 2.21
C GLU A 6 0.54 14.11 3.20
N ILE A 7 -0.69 14.19 2.69
CA ILE A 7 -1.91 14.15 3.52
C ILE A 7 -2.11 12.75 4.14
N LYS A 8 -1.89 11.67 3.37
CA LYS A 8 -1.99 10.30 3.91
C LYS A 8 -0.81 9.94 4.84
N ASN A 9 0.38 10.52 4.64
CA ASN A 9 1.55 10.26 5.50
C ASN A 9 1.51 10.93 6.88
N LYS A 10 0.76 12.04 7.05
CA LYS A 10 0.69 12.75 8.35
C LYS A 10 0.08 11.93 9.50
N GLY A 11 -0.63 10.83 9.20
CA GLY A 11 -1.24 9.97 10.22
C GLY A 11 -0.36 8.83 10.74
N TYR A 12 0.77 8.51 10.10
CA TYR A 12 1.39 7.17 10.24
C TYR A 12 2.91 7.10 10.45
N GLY A 13 3.57 8.19 10.82
CA GLY A 13 5.03 8.18 10.97
C GLY A 13 5.53 8.89 12.22
N LEU A 14 5.74 8.14 13.31
CA LEU A 14 6.73 8.50 14.33
C LEU A 14 8.14 8.36 13.71
N GLY A 15 8.52 9.26 12.81
CA GLY A 15 9.86 9.34 12.22
C GLY A 15 10.16 8.47 10.99
N ASP A 16 9.49 7.32 10.79
CA ASP A 16 9.61 6.50 9.57
C ASP A 16 8.30 6.49 8.76
N PRO A 17 8.24 7.16 7.60
CA PRO A 17 7.06 7.17 6.72
C PRO A 17 6.60 5.78 6.25
N LEU A 18 7.48 4.77 6.25
CA LEU A 18 7.16 3.39 5.84
C LEU A 18 7.09 2.41 7.01
N GLY A 19 7.12 2.90 8.26
CA GLY A 19 7.19 2.06 9.45
C GLY A 19 6.07 1.01 9.54
N ASN A 20 4.87 1.34 9.06
CA ASN A 20 3.74 0.40 9.00
C ASN A 20 4.00 -0.79 8.06
N PHE A 21 4.70 -0.58 6.94
CA PHE A 21 5.05 -1.65 6.00
C PHE A 21 6.14 -2.56 6.59
N ARG A 22 7.04 -2.00 7.39
CA ARG A 22 8.12 -2.74 8.06
C ARG A 22 7.66 -3.55 9.27
N LEU A 23 6.46 -3.29 9.81
CA LEU A 23 5.98 -4.02 10.98
C LEU A 23 5.96 -5.55 10.77
N CYS A 24 5.71 -6.01 9.54
CA CYS A 24 5.72 -7.44 9.20
C CYS A 24 7.12 -8.09 9.27
N GLU A 25 8.19 -7.29 9.29
CA GLU A 25 9.56 -7.80 9.45
C GLU A 25 9.78 -8.39 10.86
N LYS A 26 9.02 -7.92 11.87
CA LYS A 26 9.04 -8.48 13.23
C LYS A 26 8.64 -9.96 13.28
N ILE A 27 7.93 -10.45 12.26
CA ILE A 27 7.51 -11.85 12.13
C ILE A 27 8.24 -12.56 10.97
N GLY A 28 9.36 -12.00 10.50
CA GLY A 28 10.20 -12.61 9.47
C GLY A 28 9.72 -12.44 8.04
N ILE A 29 8.76 -11.53 7.78
CA ILE A 29 8.29 -11.23 6.43
C ILE A 29 8.97 -9.95 5.95
N PRO A 30 9.76 -9.98 4.85
CA PRO A 30 10.32 -8.77 4.27
C PRO A 30 9.25 -7.72 3.94
N ALA A 31 9.51 -6.44 4.23
CA ALA A 31 8.52 -5.37 4.05
C ALA A 31 7.93 -5.28 2.64
N TRP A 32 8.73 -5.50 1.59
CA TRP A 32 8.22 -5.48 0.21
C TRP A 32 7.22 -6.62 -0.07
N LYS A 33 7.40 -7.80 0.54
CA LYS A 33 6.41 -8.89 0.44
C LYS A 33 5.13 -8.54 1.19
N GLY A 34 5.25 -7.91 2.36
CA GLY A 34 4.10 -7.37 3.08
C GLY A 34 3.35 -6.31 2.26
N CYS A 35 4.07 -5.41 1.60
CA CYS A 35 3.51 -4.41 0.69
C CYS A 35 2.78 -5.07 -0.50
N PHE A 36 3.38 -6.09 -1.11
CA PHE A 36 2.75 -6.87 -2.19
C PHE A 36 1.43 -7.52 -1.76
N VAL A 37 1.34 -8.07 -0.55
CA VAL A 37 0.07 -8.61 -0.03
C VAL A 37 -1.00 -7.53 0.04
N ARG A 38 -0.66 -6.32 0.51
CA ARG A 38 -1.59 -5.18 0.57
C ARG A 38 -2.06 -4.72 -0.82
N MET A 39 -1.20 -4.86 -1.84
CA MET A 39 -1.62 -4.64 -3.23
C MET A 39 -2.71 -5.63 -3.65
N GLY A 40 -2.64 -6.88 -3.17
CA GLY A 40 -3.69 -7.89 -3.38
C GLY A 40 -5.05 -7.46 -2.83
N ASP A 41 -5.08 -6.88 -1.62
CA ASP A 41 -6.30 -6.33 -1.01
C ASP A 41 -6.94 -5.24 -1.91
N LYS A 42 -6.11 -4.35 -2.44
CA LYS A 42 -6.54 -3.28 -3.34
C LYS A 42 -6.98 -3.79 -4.72
N TRP A 43 -6.30 -4.81 -5.24
CA TRP A 43 -6.70 -5.48 -6.47
C TRP A 43 -8.06 -6.18 -6.35
N ALA A 44 -8.30 -6.87 -5.23
CA ALA A 44 -9.58 -7.47 -4.94
C ALA A 44 -10.70 -6.42 -4.85
N ARG A 45 -10.43 -5.27 -4.19
CA ARG A 45 -11.35 -4.13 -4.18
C ARG A 45 -11.66 -3.63 -5.59
N LEU A 46 -10.63 -3.36 -6.41
CA LEU A 46 -10.80 -2.88 -7.79
C LEU A 46 -11.67 -3.84 -8.61
N THR A 47 -11.38 -5.15 -8.50
CA THR A 47 -12.14 -6.20 -9.18
C THR A 47 -13.61 -6.17 -8.77
N ASN A 48 -13.90 -5.99 -7.48
CA ASN A 48 -15.27 -5.90 -6.98
C ASN A 48 -15.99 -4.64 -7.46
N LEU A 49 -15.31 -3.48 -7.45
CA LEU A 49 -15.88 -2.23 -7.95
C LEU A 49 -16.25 -2.31 -9.44
N ILE A 50 -15.37 -2.89 -10.26
CA ILE A 50 -15.62 -3.09 -11.69
C ILE A 50 -16.81 -4.03 -11.92
N ARG A 51 -16.84 -5.16 -11.21
CA ARG A 51 -17.90 -6.18 -11.39
C ARG A 51 -19.28 -5.69 -10.98
N LYS A 52 -19.36 -4.77 -10.02
CA LYS A 52 -20.61 -4.32 -9.39
C LYS A 52 -20.98 -2.87 -9.70
N GLN A 53 -20.30 -2.23 -10.65
CA GLN A 53 -20.43 -0.80 -10.94
C GLN A 53 -21.87 -0.35 -11.29
N GLY A 54 -22.70 -1.27 -11.78
CA GLY A 54 -24.12 -1.02 -12.12
C GLY A 54 -25.14 -1.47 -11.07
N GLU A 55 -24.71 -2.01 -9.93
CA GLU A 55 -25.61 -2.47 -8.86
C GLU A 55 -25.94 -1.30 -7.91
N GLU A 56 -27.23 -1.01 -7.67
CA GLU A 56 -27.66 0.07 -6.77
C GLU A 56 -27.14 -0.11 -5.34
N GLU A 57 -27.14 -1.35 -4.84
CA GLU A 57 -26.64 -1.70 -3.49
C GLU A 57 -25.15 -1.37 -3.31
N TYR A 58 -24.39 -1.28 -4.40
CA TYR A 58 -22.95 -1.03 -4.37
C TYR A 58 -22.56 0.43 -4.63
N GLN A 59 -23.53 1.32 -4.85
CA GLN A 59 -23.28 2.74 -5.10
C GLN A 59 -22.61 3.44 -3.90
N ASP A 60 -22.91 3.02 -2.67
CA ASP A 60 -22.27 3.58 -1.48
C ASP A 60 -20.78 3.20 -1.40
N ALA A 61 -20.43 1.98 -1.80
CA ALA A 61 -19.04 1.52 -1.85
C ALA A 61 -18.22 2.29 -2.91
N ILE A 62 -18.85 2.66 -4.03
CA ILE A 62 -18.25 3.47 -5.11
C ILE A 62 -18.08 4.93 -4.67
N LYS A 63 -19.06 5.50 -3.96
CA LYS A 63 -18.98 6.86 -3.39
C LYS A 63 -17.89 7.00 -2.34
N MET A 64 -17.58 5.94 -1.60
CA MET A 64 -16.53 5.96 -0.57
C MET A 64 -15.12 6.00 -1.16
N GLU A 65 -14.83 5.21 -2.20
CA GLU A 65 -13.53 5.20 -2.89
C GLU A 65 -13.78 4.67 -4.30
N SER A 66 -13.56 5.53 -5.29
CA SER A 66 -13.85 5.27 -6.70
C SER A 66 -12.84 4.30 -7.33
N ILE A 67 -13.15 3.81 -8.54
CA ILE A 67 -12.20 3.01 -9.34
C ILE A 67 -10.91 3.80 -9.58
N GLU A 68 -11.01 5.10 -9.89
CA GLU A 68 -9.85 5.96 -10.11
C GLU A 68 -9.00 6.11 -8.85
N ASP A 69 -9.63 6.33 -7.69
CA ASP A 69 -8.93 6.39 -6.40
C ASP A 69 -8.19 5.09 -6.09
N THR A 70 -8.83 3.93 -6.32
CA THR A 70 -8.20 2.62 -6.11
C THR A 70 -7.05 2.38 -7.09
N LEU A 71 -7.14 2.84 -8.34
CA LEU A 71 -6.04 2.75 -9.32
C LEU A 71 -4.85 3.63 -8.92
N ILE A 72 -5.12 4.85 -8.43
CA ILE A 72 -4.08 5.74 -7.90
C ILE A 72 -3.41 5.10 -6.68
N ASP A 73 -4.19 4.51 -5.77
CA ASP A 73 -3.65 3.77 -4.62
C ASP A 73 -2.77 2.59 -5.07
N LEU A 74 -3.18 1.82 -6.08
CA LEU A 74 -2.36 0.73 -6.62
C LEU A 74 -1.05 1.24 -7.24
N ALA A 75 -1.09 2.33 -8.02
CA ALA A 75 0.12 2.93 -8.59
C ALA A 75 1.09 3.39 -7.49
N ASN A 76 0.55 4.00 -6.43
CA ASN A 76 1.31 4.42 -5.26
C ASN A 76 1.94 3.22 -4.53
N TYR A 77 1.18 2.15 -4.31
CA TYR A 77 1.70 0.94 -3.68
C TYR A 77 2.75 0.23 -4.55
N CYS A 78 2.64 0.26 -5.87
CA CYS A 78 3.70 -0.22 -6.77
C CYS A 78 5.03 0.53 -6.53
N LEU A 79 4.98 1.86 -6.40
CA LEU A 79 6.17 2.68 -6.13
C LEU A 79 6.74 2.38 -4.74
N LEU A 80 5.90 2.26 -3.71
CA LEU A 80 6.32 1.90 -2.36
C LEU A 80 6.97 0.51 -2.30
N CYS A 81 6.34 -0.48 -2.94
CA CYS A 81 6.87 -1.83 -3.04
C CYS A 81 8.23 -1.85 -3.74
N LEU A 82 8.40 -1.07 -4.82
CA LEU A 82 9.67 -0.93 -5.52
C LEU A 82 10.76 -0.31 -4.63
N ILE A 83 10.44 0.70 -3.81
CA ILE A 83 11.38 1.30 -2.85
C ILE A 83 11.83 0.25 -1.84
N LEU A 84 10.90 -0.45 -1.19
CA LEU A 84 11.20 -1.48 -0.19
C LEU A 84 12.02 -2.64 -0.78
N LEU A 85 11.72 -3.05 -2.02
CA LEU A 85 12.47 -4.08 -2.72
C LEU A 85 13.91 -3.64 -3.04
N ARG A 86 14.11 -2.37 -3.41
CA ARG A 86 15.45 -1.81 -3.65
C ARG A 86 16.26 -1.71 -2.36
N GLU A 87 15.63 -1.30 -1.25
CA GLU A 87 16.28 -1.26 0.06
C GLU A 87 16.75 -2.65 0.51
N GLU A 88 15.90 -3.67 0.36
CA GLU A 88 16.27 -5.06 0.68
C GLU A 88 17.49 -5.52 -0.15
N LYS A 89 17.50 -5.22 -1.45
CA LYS A 89 18.64 -5.55 -2.34
C LYS A 89 19.91 -4.80 -1.97
N ASN A 90 19.79 -3.54 -1.55
CA ASN A 90 20.92 -2.70 -1.17
C ASN A 90 21.42 -2.98 0.27
N GLY A 91 20.78 -3.90 1.00
CA GLY A 91 21.23 -4.36 2.32
C GLY A 91 20.91 -3.40 3.48
N TYR A 92 20.04 -2.40 3.26
CA TYR A 92 19.58 -1.52 4.34
C TYR A 92 18.69 -2.34 5.28
N GLY A 93 19.26 -2.84 6.39
CA GLY A 93 18.61 -3.76 7.32
C GLY A 93 19.43 -4.99 7.74
N ARG A 94 20.63 -5.23 7.16
CA ARG A 94 21.52 -6.33 7.60
C ARG A 94 22.47 -5.99 8.75
N SER A 95 22.34 -4.80 9.33
CA SER A 95 23.20 -4.32 10.43
C SER A 95 22.39 -4.07 11.71
N GLN A 96 21.67 -5.08 12.22
CA GLN A 96 21.25 -5.18 13.64
C GLN A 96 21.10 -6.65 14.08
N SER A 97 22.06 -7.50 13.70
CA SER A 97 22.18 -8.86 14.26
C SER A 97 23.66 -9.16 14.44
N SER A 98 24.23 -8.63 15.51
CA SER A 98 25.50 -9.05 16.10
C SER A 98 25.21 -9.43 17.55
#